data_AF-A0A2E6E7W2-F1
#
_entry.id   AF-A0A2E6E7W2-F1
#
_cell.length_a   1.000
_cell.length_b   1.000
_cell.length_c   1.000
_cell.angle_alpha   90.00
_cell.angle_beta   90.00
_cell.angle_gamma   90.00
#
_symmetry.space_group_name_H-M   'P 1'
#
loop_
_entity.id
_entity.type
_entity.pdbx_description
1 polymer ?
#
loop_
_entity_poly.entity_id
_entity_poly.type
_entity_poly.pdbx_seq_one_letter_code
_entity_poly.pdbx_strand_id
1 'polypeptide(L)' 'MLASVNKAIQKGSLTNRDGVLLDKPLTAALVTDDGKLLYPISDGIPVLLEGESITLEQI' A
#
# COMPACT_ATOMS: atom_id res chain seq x y z
N MET A 1 -2.77 -9.94 6.04
CA MET A 1 -2.69 -9.01 4.89
C MET A 1 -1.59 -7.97 5.07
N LEU A 2 -1.68 -7.07 6.06
CA LEU A 2 -0.68 -6.01 6.29
C LEU A 2 0.77 -6.52 6.42
N ALA A 3 0.96 -7.66 7.10
CA ALA A 3 2.27 -8.30 7.20
C ALA A 3 2.86 -8.74 5.83
N SER A 4 2.01 -9.21 4.91
CA SER A 4 2.42 -9.60 3.55
C SER A 4 2.84 -8.38 2.74
N VAL A 5 2.07 -7.29 2.85
CA VAL A 5 2.40 -5.98 2.26
C VAL A 5 3.75 -5.50 2.77
N ASN A 6 3.94 -5.44 4.10
CA ASN A 6 5.20 -5.00 4.69
C ASN A 6 6.40 -5.90 4.34
N LYS A 7 6.16 -7.18 4.06
CA LYS A 7 7.20 -8.08 3.56
C LYS A 7 7.58 -7.76 2.11
N ALA A 8 6.61 -7.42 1.26
CA ALA A 8 6.87 -7.01 -0.12
C ALA A 8 7.52 -5.61 -0.21
N ILE A 9 7.16 -4.69 0.69
CA ILE A 9 7.86 -3.39 0.88
C ILE A 9 9.32 -3.63 1.23
N GLN A 10 9.60 -4.48 2.22
CA GLN A 10 10.98 -4.82 2.62
C GLN A 10 11.79 -5.49 1.50
N LYS A 11 11.14 -6.20 0.58
CA LYS A 11 11.78 -6.76 -0.62
C LYS A 11 12.05 -5.72 -1.71
N GLY A 12 11.53 -4.50 -1.58
CA GLY A 12 11.60 -3.47 -2.61
C GLY A 12 10.81 -3.84 -3.87
N SER A 13 9.69 -4.54 -3.73
CA SER A 13 8.88 -5.02 -4.86
C SER A 13 7.51 -4.35 -4.99
N LEU A 14 7.19 -3.37 -4.13
CA LEU A 14 5.91 -2.66 -4.16
C LEU A 14 6.11 -1.21 -4.57
N THR A 15 5.32 -0.78 -5.55
CA THR A 15 5.19 0.63 -5.92
C THR A 15 3.74 1.08 -5.75
N ASN A 16 3.56 2.37 -5.47
CA ASN A 16 2.26 3.01 -5.64
C ASN A 16 1.93 3.14 -7.14
N ARG A 17 0.73 3.65 -7.48
CA ARG A 17 0.30 3.81 -8.87
C ARG A 17 1.04 4.90 -9.63
N ASP A 18 1.70 5.83 -8.91
CA ASP A 18 2.63 6.80 -9.51
C ASP A 18 4.02 6.19 -9.80
N GLY A 19 4.23 4.90 -9.50
CA GLY A 19 5.49 4.21 -9.75
C GLY A 19 6.56 4.49 -8.68
N VAL A 20 6.19 5.14 -7.57
CA VAL A 20 7.09 5.40 -6.45
C VAL A 20 7.23 4.12 -5.63
N LEU A 21 8.47 3.70 -5.41
CA LEU A 21 8.80 2.55 -4.57
C LEU A 21 8.42 2.84 -3.12
N LEU A 22 7.70 1.91 -2.50
CA LEU A 22 7.46 1.96 -1.07
C LEU A 22 8.71 1.50 -0.33
N ASP A 23 9.22 2.36 0.56
CA ASP A 23 10.43 2.12 1.36
C ASP A 23 10.14 1.98 2.86
N LYS A 24 8.92 2.35 3.30
CA LYS A 24 8.51 2.32 4.70
C LYS A 24 7.38 1.33 4.93
N PRO A 25 7.47 0.49 5.98
CA PRO A 25 6.36 -0.39 6.35
C PRO A 25 5.14 0.43 6.74
N LEU A 26 3.96 -0.07 6.37
CA LEU A 26 2.69 0.53 6.71
C LEU A 26 2.24 0.07 8.10
N THR A 27 1.80 1.02 8.91
CA THR A 27 1.24 0.77 10.26
C THR A 27 -0.25 0.42 10.17
N ALA A 28 -0.96 1.02 9.22
CA ALA A 28 -2.36 0.76 8.94
C ALA A 28 -2.66 1.12 7.48
N ALA A 29 -3.73 0.51 6.93
CA ALA A 29 -4.18 0.77 5.58
C ALA A 29 -5.66 0.40 5.44
N LEU A 30 -6.35 1.06 4.52
CA LEU A 30 -7.65 0.65 4.03
C LEU A 30 -7.49 -0.22 2.80
N VAL A 31 -8.43 -1.12 2.58
CA VAL A 31 -8.49 -1.99 1.42
C VAL A 31 -9.86 -1.85 0.81
N THR A 32 -9.94 -1.77 -0.52
CA THR A 32 -11.22 -1.72 -1.22
C THR A 32 -12.00 -3.01 -1.02
N ASP A 33 -13.33 -2.95 -1.08
CA ASP A 33 -14.18 -4.13 -0.88
C ASP A 33 -13.91 -5.25 -1.89
N ASP A 34 -13.43 -4.91 -3.09
CA ASP A 34 -13.01 -5.87 -4.12
C ASP A 34 -11.60 -6.45 -3.89
N GLY A 35 -10.89 -5.99 -2.86
CA GLY A 35 -9.57 -6.48 -2.48
C GLY A 35 -8.44 -6.13 -3.45
N LYS A 36 -8.64 -5.19 -4.37
CA LYS A 36 -7.64 -4.87 -5.41
C LYS A 36 -6.70 -3.74 -5.03
N LEU A 37 -7.20 -2.74 -4.30
CA LEU A 37 -6.43 -1.55 -3.95
C LEU A 37 -6.25 -1.45 -2.45
N LEU A 38 -5.07 -0.96 -2.07
CA LEU A 38 -4.71 -0.61 -0.71
C LEU A 38 -4.40 0.88 -0.66
N TYR A 39 -4.99 1.58 0.31
CA TYR A 39 -4.72 2.99 0.60
C TYR A 39 -4.02 3.11 1.96
N PRO A 40 -2.82 3.71 2.02
CA PRO A 40 -2.09 3.83 3.28
C PRO A 40 -2.79 4.81 4.24
N ILE A 41 -2.60 4.59 5.53
CA ILE A 41 -2.99 5.53 6.59
C ILE A 41 -1.71 6.18 7.12
N SER A 42 -1.60 7.51 6.97
CA SER A 42 -0.50 8.30 7.50
C SER A 42 -0.99 9.12 8.69
N ASP A 43 -0.37 8.96 9.85
CA ASP A 43 -0.73 9.69 11.08
C ASP A 43 -2.23 9.62 11.43
N GLY A 44 -2.84 8.45 11.19
CA GLY A 44 -4.27 8.22 11.44
C GLY A 44 -5.20 8.76 10.36
N ILE A 45 -4.67 9.38 9.30
CA ILE A 45 -5.44 9.94 8.18
C ILE A 45 -5.30 9.01 6.96
N PRO A 46 -6.41 8.46 6.43
CA PRO A 46 -6.38 7.72 5.17
C PRO A 46 -6.00 8.62 4.00
N VAL A 47 -4.98 8.21 3.24
CA VAL A 47 -4.56 8.89 2.01
C VAL A 47 -5.34 8.29 0.85
N LEU A 48 -6.46 8.91 0.47
CA LEU A 48 -7.36 8.44 -0.60
C LEU A 48 -7.03 9.03 -1.98
N LEU A 49 -5.73 9.22 -2.27
CA LEU A 49 -5.26 9.67 -3.58
C LEU A 49 -5.05 8.47 -4.50
N GLU A 50 -5.49 8.55 -5.75
CA GLU A 50 -5.34 7.44 -6.71
C GLU A 50 -3.87 7.06 -6.91
N GLY A 51 -3.00 8.06 -7.09
CA GLY A 51 -1.55 7.85 -7.28
C GLY A 51 -0.86 7.17 -6.09
N GLU A 52 -1.35 7.43 -4.88
CA GLU A 52 -0.84 6.85 -3.63
C GLU A 52 -1.38 5.43 -3.35
N SER A 53 -2.36 4.97 -4.12
CA SER A 53 -2.89 3.62 -3.95
C SER A 53 -1.90 2.55 -4.43
N ILE A 54 -1.95 1.37 -3.80
CA ILE A 54 -1.12 0.22 -4.14
C ILE A 54 -2.02 -0.90 -4.65
N THR A 55 -1.67 -1.46 -5.81
CA THR A 55 -2.36 -2.64 -6.35
C THR A 55 -1.91 -3.89 -5.60
N LEU A 56 -2.84 -4.61 -4.98
CA LEU A 56 -2.54 -5.81 -4.19
C LEU A 56 -2.12 -7.02 -5.04
N GLU A 57 -2.35 -6.98 -6.35
CA GLU A 57 -1.89 -8.00 -7.32
C GLU A 57 -0.36 -8.07 -7.44
N GLN A 58 0.37 -7.08 -6.91
CA GLN A 58 1.84 -7.06 -6.85
C GLN A 58 2.42 -7.99 -5.76
N ILE A 59 1.60 -8.53 -4.85
CA ILE A 59 2.02 -9.24 -3.63
C ILE A 59 1.85 -10.75 -3.76
#